data_AF-A0A165SWQ1-F1
#
_entry.id   AF-A0A165SWQ1-F1
#
_cell.length_a   1.000
_cell.length_b   1.000
_cell.length_c   1.000
_cell.angle_alpha   90.00
_cell.angle_beta   90.00
_cell.angle_gamma   90.00
#
_symmetry.space_group_name_H-M   'P 1'
#
loop_
_entity.id
_entity.type
_entity.pdbx_description
1 polymer ?
#
loop_
_entity_poly.entity_id
_entity_poly.type
_entity_poly.pdbx_seq_one_letter_code
_entity_poly.pdbx_strand_id
1 'polypeptide(L)'
;MRAGIYSHRPQFVVAGELMGLNQSLPLLSYGPEWRLQRKLAAVVLNPTAIKKYHNVQEDVAALLNKDLLTSPEDFMKHIRLASGRIVLTITYGISVKNAEDEIIQLAEDTMVVANEAVVPGAFLADFLPFMKHLPS
;
A
#
# COMPACT_ATOMS: atom_id res chain seq x y z
N MET A 1 -19.74 14.69 -14.87
CA MET A 1 -19.24 14.10 -13.60
C MET A 1 -18.19 15.02 -13.01
N ARG A 2 -18.34 15.41 -11.73
CA ARG A 2 -17.40 16.29 -11.01
C ARG A 2 -16.07 15.62 -10.62
N ALA A 3 -15.92 14.32 -10.91
CA ALA A 3 -14.73 13.54 -10.58
C ALA A 3 -13.44 14.13 -11.17
N GLY A 4 -13.44 14.64 -12.40
CA GLY A 4 -12.23 15.23 -12.99
C GLY A 4 -11.74 16.53 -12.34
N ILE A 5 -12.59 17.22 -11.57
CA ILE A 5 -12.28 18.52 -10.94
C ILE A 5 -11.65 18.32 -9.55
N TYR A 6 -12.10 17.32 -8.80
CA TYR A 6 -11.67 17.08 -7.41
C TYR A 6 -10.77 15.85 -7.22
N SER A 7 -10.46 15.10 -8.28
CA SER A 7 -9.59 13.91 -8.17
C SER A 7 -8.10 14.22 -8.31
N HIS A 8 -7.72 15.50 -8.42
CA HIS A 8 -6.31 15.85 -8.46
C HIS A 8 -5.67 15.60 -7.09
N ARG A 9 -4.56 14.86 -7.08
CA ARG A 9 -3.77 14.61 -5.88
C ARG A 9 -2.81 15.80 -5.64
N PRO A 10 -2.53 16.19 -4.39
CA PRO A 10 -1.42 17.08 -4.10
C PRO A 10 -0.12 16.51 -4.69
N GLN A 11 0.70 17.36 -5.29
CA GLN A 11 2.04 16.96 -5.73
C GLN A 11 3.00 17.12 -4.55
N PHE A 12 3.65 16.03 -4.19
CA PHE A 12 4.71 16.01 -3.18
C PHE A 12 6.04 15.95 -3.92
N VAL A 13 6.96 16.87 -3.63
CA VAL A 13 8.29 16.86 -4.28
C VAL A 13 9.10 15.70 -3.73
N VAL A 14 9.08 15.48 -2.41
CA VAL A 14 9.83 14.40 -1.79
C VAL A 14 9.18 13.04 -2.07
N ALA A 15 7.93 12.83 -1.65
CA ALA A 15 7.25 11.55 -1.88
C ALA A 15 7.05 11.26 -3.38
N GLY A 16 6.72 12.27 -4.17
CA GLY A 16 6.41 12.10 -5.58
C GLY A 16 7.67 11.97 -6.45
N GLU A 17 8.53 12.99 -6.45
CA GLU A 17 9.68 13.05 -7.38
C GLU A 17 10.89 12.28 -6.87
N LEU A 18 11.28 12.46 -5.59
CA LEU A 18 12.49 11.84 -5.05
C LEU A 18 12.30 10.36 -4.73
N MET A 19 11.15 9.99 -4.16
CA MET A 19 10.82 8.60 -3.84
C MET A 19 10.10 7.87 -4.99
N GLY A 20 9.74 8.58 -6.07
CA GLY A 20 9.06 8.00 -7.23
C GLY A 20 7.62 7.54 -6.97
N LEU A 21 7.03 7.87 -5.81
CA LEU A 21 5.69 7.37 -5.47
C LEU A 21 4.60 8.01 -6.33
N ASN A 22 4.89 9.07 -7.10
CA ASN A 22 3.93 9.65 -8.07
C ASN A 22 3.56 8.70 -9.22
N GLN A 23 4.25 7.55 -9.36
CA GLN A 23 3.90 6.48 -10.31
C GLN A 23 2.93 5.45 -9.70
N SER A 24 2.77 5.46 -8.38
CA SER A 24 1.87 4.56 -7.66
C SER A 24 0.42 5.01 -7.80
N LEU A 25 -0.51 4.06 -7.91
CA LEU A 25 -1.95 4.35 -8.06
C LEU A 25 -2.51 5.33 -7.01
N PRO A 26 -2.09 5.33 -5.72
CA PRO A 26 -2.57 6.29 -4.72
C PRO A 26 -2.20 7.75 -4.98
N LEU A 27 -0.97 8.01 -5.47
CA LEU A 27 -0.41 9.37 -5.63
C LEU A 27 -0.34 9.85 -7.08
N LEU A 28 -0.54 8.95 -8.04
CA LEU A 28 -0.60 9.29 -9.45
C LEU A 28 -1.73 10.28 -9.73
N SER A 29 -1.39 11.39 -10.39
CA SER A 29 -2.35 12.42 -10.77
C SER A 29 -3.43 11.86 -11.71
N TYR A 30 -4.66 12.35 -11.54
CA TYR A 30 -5.77 11.90 -12.38
C TYR A 30 -5.51 12.20 -13.86
N GLY A 31 -5.58 11.18 -14.70
CA GLY A 31 -5.29 11.25 -16.13
C GLY A 31 -5.49 9.92 -16.82
N PRO A 32 -5.14 9.81 -18.12
CA PRO A 32 -5.21 8.55 -18.87
C PRO A 32 -4.45 7.41 -18.18
N GLU A 33 -3.26 7.68 -17.65
CA GLU A 33 -2.42 6.70 -16.96
C GLU A 33 -3.11 6.18 -15.68
N TRP A 34 -3.62 7.07 -14.83
CA TRP A 34 -4.36 6.68 -13.63
C TRP A 34 -5.59 5.82 -13.97
N ARG A 35 -6.33 6.20 -15.03
CA ARG A 35 -7.50 5.44 -15.48
C ARG A 35 -7.11 4.04 -15.97
N LEU A 36 -5.97 3.90 -16.63
CA LEU A 36 -5.45 2.62 -17.10
C LEU A 36 -5.06 1.74 -15.91
N GLN A 37 -4.22 2.22 -14.99
CA GLN A 37 -3.83 1.48 -13.80
C GLN A 37 -5.05 1.08 -12.96
N ARG A 38 -6.01 2.00 -12.77
CA ARG A 38 -7.26 1.70 -12.04
C ARG A 38 -8.09 0.62 -12.74
N LYS A 39 -8.17 0.65 -14.08
CA LYS A 39 -8.87 -0.37 -14.87
C LYS A 39 -8.21 -1.73 -14.68
N LEU A 40 -6.88 -1.80 -14.77
CA LEU A 40 -6.14 -3.06 -14.57
C LEU A 40 -6.34 -3.62 -13.16
N ALA A 41 -6.21 -2.78 -12.13
CA ALA A 41 -6.48 -3.19 -10.75
C ALA A 41 -7.93 -3.69 -10.57
N ALA A 42 -8.91 -3.05 -11.21
CA ALA A 42 -10.31 -3.47 -11.15
C ALA A 42 -10.56 -4.81 -11.86
N VAL A 43 -9.78 -5.19 -12.87
CA VAL A 43 -9.93 -6.51 -13.53
C VAL A 43 -9.67 -7.66 -12.55
N VAL A 44 -8.69 -7.49 -11.67
CA VAL A 44 -8.29 -8.52 -10.69
C VAL A 44 -8.97 -8.37 -9.33
N LEU A 45 -9.37 -7.16 -8.93
CA LEU A 45 -9.97 -6.86 -7.62
C LEU A 45 -11.46 -6.52 -7.67
N ASN A 46 -12.18 -6.81 -8.76
CA ASN A 46 -13.65 -6.64 -8.77
C ASN A 46 -14.35 -7.74 -7.94
N PRO A 47 -15.61 -7.53 -7.53
CA PRO A 47 -16.35 -8.50 -6.71
C PRO A 47 -16.47 -9.91 -7.30
N THR A 48 -16.41 -10.05 -8.63
CA THR A 48 -16.44 -11.36 -9.30
C THR A 48 -15.07 -12.03 -9.24
N ALA A 49 -13.99 -11.28 -9.50
CA ALA A 49 -12.62 -11.79 -9.49
C ALA A 49 -12.16 -12.19 -8.08
N ILE A 50 -12.57 -11.42 -7.05
CA ILE A 50 -12.21 -11.70 -5.65
C ILE A 50 -12.64 -13.09 -5.20
N LYS A 51 -13.72 -13.65 -5.78
CA LYS A 51 -14.18 -15.02 -5.45
C LYS A 51 -13.13 -16.10 -5.71
N LYS A 52 -12.20 -15.86 -6.64
CA LYS A 52 -11.08 -16.77 -6.92
C LYS A 52 -10.07 -16.82 -5.77
N TYR A 53 -10.07 -15.84 -4.88
CA TYR A 53 -9.18 -15.74 -3.74
C TYR A 53 -9.81 -16.21 -2.43
N HIS A 54 -11.06 -16.73 -2.44
CA HIS A 54 -11.72 -17.19 -1.22
C HIS A 54 -10.91 -18.27 -0.49
N ASN A 55 -10.36 -19.25 -1.20
CA ASN A 55 -9.52 -20.27 -0.57
C ASN A 55 -8.33 -19.65 0.18
N VAL A 56 -7.67 -18.66 -0.42
CA VAL A 56 -6.56 -17.92 0.23
C VAL A 56 -7.05 -17.17 1.47
N GLN A 57 -8.23 -16.54 1.40
CA GLN A 57 -8.81 -15.82 2.52
C GLN A 57 -9.23 -16.76 3.66
N GLU A 58 -9.80 -17.92 3.33
CA GLU A 58 -10.18 -18.97 4.29
C GLU A 58 -8.95 -19.53 5.01
N ASP A 59 -7.89 -19.87 4.26
CA ASP A 59 -6.63 -20.34 4.82
C ASP A 59 -6.02 -19.31 5.78
N VAL A 60 -5.96 -18.04 5.36
CA VAL A 60 -5.44 -16.96 6.20
C VAL A 60 -6.34 -16.71 7.40
N ALA A 61 -7.66 -16.83 7.28
CA ALA A 61 -8.60 -16.68 8.40
C ALA A 61 -8.42 -17.80 9.43
N ALA A 62 -8.17 -19.04 8.99
CA ALA A 62 -7.86 -20.15 9.89
C ALA A 62 -6.55 -19.91 10.66
N LEU A 63 -5.51 -19.42 9.98
CA LEU A 63 -4.25 -19.03 10.62
C LEU A 63 -4.44 -17.88 11.61
N LEU A 64 -5.17 -16.83 11.22
CA LEU A 64 -5.48 -15.71 12.10
C LEU A 64 -6.21 -16.15 13.37
N ASN A 65 -7.22 -17.03 13.24
CA ASN A 65 -7.92 -17.58 14.40
C ASN A 65 -6.98 -18.37 15.33
N LYS A 66 -6.08 -19.17 14.76
CA LYS A 66 -5.07 -19.90 15.54
C LYS A 66 -4.13 -18.94 16.28
N ASP A 67 -3.66 -17.91 15.59
CA ASP A 67 -2.74 -16.91 16.13
C ASP A 67 -3.42 -16.13 17.28
N LEU A 68 -4.69 -15.72 17.09
CA LEU A 68 -5.51 -15.05 18.10
C LEU A 68 -5.85 -15.93 19.32
N LEU A 69 -6.01 -17.24 19.14
CA LEU A 69 -6.21 -18.17 20.25
C LEU A 69 -4.93 -18.38 21.06
N THR A 70 -3.76 -18.17 20.45
CA THR A 70 -2.46 -18.43 21.07
C THR A 70 -1.95 -17.20 21.84
N SER A 71 -2.01 -16.01 21.24
CA SER A 71 -1.62 -14.74 21.88
C SER A 71 -2.60 -13.60 21.51
N PRO A 72 -3.80 -13.56 22.12
CA PRO A 72 -4.80 -12.53 21.82
C PRO A 72 -4.33 -11.10 22.11
N GLU A 73 -3.38 -10.91 23.02
CA GLU A 73 -2.74 -9.64 23.33
C GLU A 73 -2.02 -9.00 22.13
N ASP A 74 -1.56 -9.82 21.19
CA ASP A 74 -0.88 -9.40 19.96
C ASP A 74 -1.86 -9.13 18.80
N PHE A 75 -3.13 -8.84 19.10
CA PHE A 75 -4.21 -8.68 18.12
C PHE A 75 -3.81 -7.88 16.87
N MET A 76 -3.21 -6.70 17.05
CA MET A 76 -2.82 -5.84 15.91
C MET A 76 -1.71 -6.46 15.06
N LYS A 77 -0.77 -7.19 15.67
CA LYS A 77 0.29 -7.90 14.95
C LYS A 77 -0.31 -9.02 14.09
N HIS A 78 -1.27 -9.77 14.64
CA HIS A 78 -1.95 -10.85 13.92
C HIS A 78 -2.77 -10.34 12.74
N ILE A 79 -3.49 -9.23 12.90
CA ILE A 79 -4.26 -8.59 11.82
C ILE A 79 -3.35 -8.06 10.70
N ARG A 80 -2.21 -7.45 11.06
CA ARG A 80 -1.21 -6.99 10.08
C ARG A 80 -0.62 -8.16 9.31
N LEU A 81 -0.22 -9.23 10.00
CA LEU A 81 0.30 -10.46 9.38
C LEU A 81 -0.74 -11.10 8.45
N ALA A 82 -2.00 -11.21 8.86
CA ALA A 82 -3.07 -11.74 8.01
C ALA A 82 -3.26 -10.90 6.74
N SER A 83 -3.31 -9.57 6.87
CA SER A 83 -3.37 -8.66 5.73
C SER A 83 -2.18 -8.83 4.80
N GLY A 84 -0.96 -8.92 5.35
CA GLY A 84 0.27 -9.15 4.60
C GLY A 84 0.26 -10.47 3.83
N ARG A 85 -0.15 -11.57 4.48
CA ARG A 85 -0.31 -12.89 3.85
C ARG A 85 -1.25 -12.82 2.64
N ILE A 86 -2.41 -12.17 2.78
CA ILE A 86 -3.39 -12.04 1.70
C ILE A 86 -2.81 -11.24 0.53
N VAL A 87 -2.26 -10.04 0.80
CA VAL A 87 -1.73 -9.17 -0.24
C VAL A 87 -0.59 -9.85 -0.99
N LEU A 88 0.42 -10.35 -0.27
CA LEU A 88 1.60 -10.99 -0.88
C LEU A 88 1.24 -12.26 -1.67
N THR A 89 0.29 -13.06 -1.18
CA THR A 89 -0.17 -14.25 -1.91
C THR A 89 -0.89 -13.85 -3.19
N ILE A 90 -1.80 -12.86 -3.14
CA ILE A 90 -2.60 -12.46 -4.31
C ILE A 90 -1.75 -11.72 -5.35
N THR A 91 -0.85 -10.84 -4.93
CA THR A 91 -0.10 -9.98 -5.86
C THR A 91 1.19 -10.62 -6.36
N TYR A 92 1.87 -11.41 -5.53
CA TYR A 92 3.19 -11.97 -5.85
C TYR A 92 3.23 -13.51 -5.84
N GLY A 93 2.17 -14.19 -5.39
CA GLY A 93 2.18 -15.65 -5.22
C GLY A 93 3.09 -16.11 -4.07
N ILE A 94 3.46 -15.21 -3.16
CA ILE A 94 4.39 -15.49 -2.06
C ILE A 94 3.59 -15.87 -0.81
N SER A 95 3.90 -17.03 -0.23
CA SER A 95 3.31 -17.48 1.03
C SER A 95 4.22 -17.11 2.20
N VAL A 96 3.68 -16.33 3.15
CA VAL A 96 4.42 -15.88 4.34
C VAL A 96 4.01 -16.66 5.58
N LYS A 97 5.01 -17.16 6.30
CA LYS A 97 4.80 -18.03 7.47
C LYS A 97 4.64 -17.25 8.77
N ASN A 98 5.40 -16.19 8.99
CA ASN A 98 5.43 -15.44 10.25
C ASN A 98 5.57 -13.92 10.01
N ALA A 99 5.37 -13.12 11.05
CA ALA A 99 5.46 -11.65 10.97
C ALA A 99 6.90 -11.17 10.79
N GLU A 100 7.86 -11.99 11.19
CA GLU A 100 9.29 -11.71 11.11
C GLU A 100 9.86 -12.01 9.72
N ASP A 101 9.05 -12.40 8.75
CA ASP A 101 9.46 -12.55 7.36
C ASP A 101 9.99 -11.20 6.84
N GLU A 102 11.18 -11.22 6.25
CA GLU A 102 11.88 -10.03 5.76
C GLU A 102 11.01 -9.21 4.79
N ILE A 103 10.13 -9.87 4.03
CA ILE A 103 9.25 -9.19 3.08
C ILE A 103 8.15 -8.40 3.80
N ILE A 104 7.63 -8.92 4.93
CA ILE A 104 6.65 -8.21 5.74
C ILE A 104 7.30 -7.00 6.41
N GLN A 105 8.47 -7.21 7.03
CA GLN A 105 9.20 -6.11 7.68
C GLN A 105 9.53 -5.00 6.68
N LEU A 106 10.05 -5.36 5.51
CA LEU A 106 10.33 -4.41 4.44
C LEU A 106 9.08 -3.64 3.99
N ALA A 107 7.93 -4.32 3.87
CA ALA A 107 6.68 -3.67 3.51
C ALA A 107 6.19 -2.70 4.59
N GLU A 108 6.32 -3.05 5.87
CA GLU A 108 5.97 -2.18 6.99
C GLU A 108 6.88 -0.95 7.06
N ASP A 109 8.20 -1.15 6.98
CA ASP A 109 9.19 -0.05 6.99
C ASP A 109 8.99 0.89 5.81
N THR A 110 8.75 0.34 4.62
CA THR A 110 8.44 1.14 3.42
C THR A 110 7.18 1.98 3.62
N MET A 111 6.14 1.41 4.26
CA MET A 111 4.90 2.13 4.54
C MET A 111 5.09 3.22 5.59
N VAL A 112 5.97 3.03 6.59
CA VAL A 112 6.31 4.09 7.57
C VAL A 112 6.95 5.27 6.85
N VAL A 113 8.01 5.02 6.07
CA VAL A 113 8.72 6.08 5.32
C VAL A 113 7.79 6.78 4.32
N ALA A 114 6.96 6.02 3.60
CA ALA A 114 6.00 6.60 2.66
C ALA A 114 4.95 7.48 3.36
N ASN A 115 4.45 7.06 4.53
CA ASN A 115 3.46 7.84 5.28
C ASN A 115 4.04 9.16 5.79
N GLU A 116 5.27 9.15 6.30
CA GLU A 116 5.96 10.38 6.73
C GLU A 116 6.18 11.33 5.55
N ALA A 117 6.51 10.79 4.37
CA ALA A 117 6.76 11.57 3.16
C ALA A 117 5.53 12.25 2.56
N VAL A 118 4.32 11.72 2.81
CA VAL A 118 3.07 12.30 2.29
C VAL A 118 2.35 13.22 3.27
N VAL A 119 2.93 13.47 4.45
CA VAL A 119 2.41 14.46 5.39
C VAL A 119 2.60 15.85 4.77
N PRO A 120 1.52 16.63 4.57
CA PRO A 120 1.65 17.97 3.97
C PRO A 120 2.59 18.85 4.79
N GLY A 121 3.67 19.32 4.14
CA GLY A 121 4.66 20.19 4.77
C GLY A 121 5.68 19.50 5.67
N ALA A 122 5.75 18.16 5.66
CA ALA A 122 6.85 17.44 6.31
C ALA A 122 8.22 17.83 5.74
N PHE A 123 8.26 18.16 4.45
CA PHE A 123 9.47 18.61 3.79
C PHE A 123 9.29 20.03 3.27
N LEU A 124 10.22 20.91 3.64
CA LEU A 124 10.25 22.28 3.11
C LEU A 124 10.34 22.27 1.57
N ALA A 125 10.94 21.23 0.99
CA ALA A 125 11.01 21.01 -0.46
C ALA A 125 9.65 20.90 -1.15
N ASP A 126 8.58 20.54 -0.42
CA ASP A 126 7.22 20.53 -0.96
C ASP A 126 6.66 21.94 -1.20
N PHE A 127 7.18 22.95 -0.49
CA PHE A 127 6.83 24.37 -0.68
C PHE A 127 7.83 25.12 -1.56
N LEU A 128 9.11 24.76 -1.46
CA LEU A 128 10.21 25.38 -2.18
C LEU A 128 10.98 24.30 -2.96
N PRO A 129 10.49 23.91 -4.16
CA PRO A 129 11.00 22.76 -4.90
C PRO A 129 12.50 22.76 -5.20
N PHE A 130 13.14 23.93 -5.26
CA PHE A 130 14.58 24.03 -5.51
C PHE A 130 15.43 23.42 -4.37
N MET A 131 14.89 23.30 -3.16
CA MET A 131 15.63 22.73 -2.02
C MET A 131 15.83 21.22 -2.13
N LYS A 132 15.19 20.54 -3.08
CA LYS A 132 15.48 19.13 -3.39
C LYS A 132 16.93 18.87 -3.84
N HIS A 133 17.65 19.93 -4.21
CA HIS A 133 19.06 19.88 -4.64
C HIS A 133 20.05 20.26 -3.54
N LEU A 134 19.57 20.71 -2.37
CA LEU A 134 20.44 20.98 -1.24
C LEU A 134 20.82 19.63 -0.60
N PRO A 135 22.12 19.33 -0.45
CA PRO A 135 22.51 18.20 0.39
C PRO A 135 22.03 18.48 1.81
N SER A 136 21.45 17.45 2.44
CA SER A 136 21.12 17.46 3.87
C SER A 136 22.37 17.62 4.72
#